data_AF-A0A438JUY4-F1
#
_entry.id   AF-A0A438JUY4-F1
#
_cell.length_a   1.000
_cell.length_b   1.000
_cell.length_c   1.000
_cell.angle_alpha   90.00
_cell.angle_beta   90.00
_cell.angle_gamma   90.00
#
_symmetry.space_group_name_H-M   'P 1'
#
loop_
_entity.id
_entity.type
_entity.pdbx_description
1 polymer ?
#
loop_
_entity_poly.entity_id
_entity_poly.type
_entity_poly.pdbx_seq_one_letter_code
_entity_poly.pdbx_strand_id
1 'polypeptide(L)'
;MPTKRKMATVRNMGMLTTTMTTIRTLGMLRSRFQSLPGAFNACLIPEEKSEPKKKGLKATFSRNFAQIPSNKEKEAARFAQLWNKIITSFRAEDLISDREMDLLLVPYWADRDLELIQWPPFLLASKIPIALDMAKDSNGKDKELKKRIENDNYMSCAVRECYASFRNIIKFLVRGDREKEVIECIFSEVDRHIEAGDLIREFKMSALPSLYDHFVKLIGYLLENKQEDRDQVVILFQDMLEVVTRDIMMEDNVSSLVDTGGPGYEGMTSLEQHSQLFASSGAIKFPILPSSEAWKEKIKRLYLLLTVKESAMDVPSNLEARRRISFFSNSLFMDMPIAPKVRNMLSFS
;
A
#
# COMPACT_ATOMS: atom_id res chain seq x y z
N MET A 1 43.41 58.13 -25.60
CA MET A 1 43.92 57.07 -24.69
C MET A 1 43.77 57.58 -23.26
N PRO A 2 43.32 56.82 -22.25
CA PRO A 2 43.17 55.37 -22.14
C PRO A 2 41.72 54.89 -21.90
N THR A 3 41.58 53.59 -21.87
CA THR A 3 40.39 52.76 -22.08
C THR A 3 39.57 52.57 -20.80
N LYS A 4 38.24 52.76 -20.89
CA LYS A 4 37.25 52.50 -19.83
C LYS A 4 37.23 51.02 -19.43
N ARG A 5 37.48 50.70 -18.15
CA ARG A 5 37.03 49.45 -17.52
C ARG A 5 35.87 49.74 -16.58
N LYS A 6 34.70 49.18 -16.91
CA LYS A 6 33.47 49.21 -16.11
C LYS A 6 33.71 48.47 -14.79
N MET A 7 33.41 49.15 -13.67
CA MET A 7 33.09 48.49 -12.41
C MET A 7 31.74 47.79 -12.58
N ALA A 8 31.69 46.48 -12.32
CA ALA A 8 30.46 45.73 -12.18
C ALA A 8 30.37 45.22 -10.75
N THR A 9 29.36 45.73 -10.06
CA THR A 9 28.87 45.39 -8.73
C THR A 9 28.75 43.88 -8.54
N VAL A 10 29.53 43.33 -7.60
CA VAL A 10 29.29 41.99 -7.04
C VAL A 10 28.08 42.09 -6.12
N ARG A 11 26.89 41.78 -6.64
CA ARG A 11 25.72 41.51 -5.81
C ARG A 11 25.85 40.12 -5.22
N ASN A 12 25.98 40.08 -3.90
CA ASN A 12 25.75 38.91 -3.05
C ASN A 12 24.48 38.18 -3.49
N MET A 13 24.65 36.97 -4.03
CA MET A 13 23.57 36.04 -4.28
C MET A 13 23.69 34.93 -3.24
N GLY A 14 23.38 35.29 -1.99
CA GLY A 14 23.03 34.31 -0.99
C GLY A 14 21.61 33.85 -1.25
N MET A 15 21.43 32.60 -1.68
CA MET A 15 20.33 31.75 -1.21
C MET A 15 20.40 30.33 -1.81
N LEU A 16 20.35 29.37 -0.88
CA LEU A 16 19.74 28.03 -1.02
C LEU A 16 20.54 26.94 -1.75
N THR A 17 21.68 26.56 -1.19
CA THR A 17 22.09 25.15 -1.21
C THR A 17 21.28 24.40 -0.16
N THR A 18 20.26 23.64 -0.59
CA THR A 18 19.58 22.68 0.29
C THR A 18 20.62 21.64 0.71
N THR A 19 21.06 21.71 1.96
CA THR A 19 21.92 20.71 2.59
C THR A 19 21.25 19.34 2.51
N MET A 20 21.90 18.37 1.86
CA MET A 20 21.50 16.96 1.90
C MET A 20 21.66 16.45 3.34
N THR A 21 20.58 16.56 4.11
CA THR A 21 20.54 16.15 5.51
C THR A 21 20.67 14.63 5.61
N THR A 22 21.74 14.17 6.28
CA THR A 22 21.96 12.75 6.62
C THR A 22 20.72 12.17 7.31
N ILE A 23 20.26 10.99 6.91
CA ILE A 23 19.22 10.22 7.60
C ILE A 23 19.81 9.76 8.95
N ARG A 24 19.36 10.37 10.05
CA ARG A 24 19.84 10.08 11.42
C ARG A 24 18.78 9.48 12.33
N THR A 25 17.52 9.44 11.89
CA THR A 25 16.38 8.96 12.69
C THR A 25 15.44 8.13 11.82
N LEU A 26 14.66 7.24 12.46
CA LEU A 26 13.62 6.48 11.79
C LEU A 26 12.58 7.40 11.12
N GLY A 27 12.27 8.55 11.72
CA GLY A 27 11.40 9.56 11.08
C GLY A 27 11.94 10.09 9.75
N MET A 28 13.25 10.38 9.68
CA MET A 28 13.90 10.78 8.43
C MET A 28 13.99 9.64 7.41
N LEU A 29 14.19 8.40 7.87
CA LEU A 29 14.17 7.24 6.99
C LEU A 29 12.80 7.10 6.32
N ARG A 30 11.72 7.15 7.11
CA ARG A 30 10.35 7.02 6.60
C ARG A 30 10.00 8.11 5.58
N SER A 31 10.35 9.37 5.86
CA SER A 31 10.07 10.48 4.93
C SER A 31 10.84 10.39 3.61
N ARG A 32 11.98 9.70 3.59
CA ARG A 32 12.82 9.50 2.40
C ARG A 32 12.64 8.14 1.74
N PHE A 33 11.91 7.20 2.36
CA PHE A 33 11.86 5.82 1.92
C PHE A 33 11.37 5.69 0.46
N GLN A 34 10.39 6.50 0.05
CA GLN A 34 9.88 6.53 -1.33
C GLN A 34 10.95 6.86 -2.38
N SER A 35 12.02 7.56 -2.00
CA SER A 35 13.13 7.90 -2.89
C SER A 35 14.23 6.83 -2.94
N LEU A 36 14.24 5.88 -2.01
CA LEU A 36 15.28 4.84 -1.95
C LEU A 36 15.31 3.93 -3.18
N PRO A 37 14.18 3.46 -3.75
CA PRO A 37 14.23 2.65 -4.97
C PRO A 37 14.91 3.38 -6.13
N GLY A 38 14.61 4.67 -6.32
CA GLY A 38 15.22 5.48 -7.36
C GLY A 38 16.72 5.69 -7.14
N ALA A 39 17.12 6.03 -5.91
CA ALA A 39 18.53 6.19 -5.53
C ALA A 39 19.31 4.89 -5.69
N PHE A 40 18.73 3.77 -5.28
CA PHE A 40 19.30 2.43 -5.43
C PHE A 40 19.60 2.11 -6.89
N ASN A 41 18.63 2.29 -7.78
CA ASN A 41 18.83 2.01 -9.20
C ASN A 41 19.85 2.98 -9.83
N ALA A 42 19.85 4.25 -9.44
CA ALA A 42 20.81 5.24 -9.96
C ALA A 42 22.26 5.01 -9.52
N CYS A 43 22.48 4.40 -8.35
CA CYS A 43 23.82 4.19 -7.80
C CYS A 43 24.39 2.80 -8.13
N LEU A 44 23.54 1.77 -8.15
CA LEU A 44 24.00 0.37 -8.20
C LEU A 44 23.65 -0.37 -9.50
N ILE A 45 22.82 0.20 -10.36
CA ILE A 45 22.54 -0.38 -11.68
C ILE A 45 23.26 0.43 -12.76
N PRO A 46 24.23 -0.17 -13.48
CA PRO A 46 24.86 0.50 -14.61
C PRO A 46 23.83 0.81 -15.70
N GLU A 47 23.85 2.03 -16.26
CA GLU A 47 23.03 2.36 -17.43
C GLU A 47 23.35 1.40 -18.59
N GLU A 48 22.35 0.61 -18.99
CA GLU A 48 22.36 -0.07 -20.28
C GLU A 48 22.21 1.01 -21.36
N LYS A 49 23.34 1.37 -21.96
CA LYS A 49 23.50 2.41 -22.99
C LYS A 49 22.25 2.62 -23.87
N SER A 50 21.65 3.80 -23.80
CA SER A 50 21.47 4.58 -25.03
C SER A 50 22.75 5.39 -25.25
N GLU A 51 23.24 5.43 -26.49
CA GLU A 51 24.53 5.95 -26.96
C GLU A 51 25.16 7.16 -26.22
N PRO A 52 26.51 7.28 -26.23
CA PRO A 52 27.21 8.32 -25.48
C PRO A 52 26.95 9.70 -26.08
N LYS A 53 26.09 10.50 -25.44
CA LYS A 53 26.05 11.94 -25.72
C LYS A 53 27.39 12.55 -25.29
N LYS A 54 28.10 13.12 -26.28
CA LYS A 54 29.43 13.72 -26.16
C LYS A 54 29.52 14.65 -24.95
N LYS A 55 30.56 14.43 -24.14
CA LYS A 55 30.95 15.25 -22.99
C LYS A 55 31.15 16.71 -23.40
N GLY A 56 30.34 17.60 -22.83
CA GLY A 56 30.67 19.02 -22.69
C GLY A 56 31.09 19.29 -21.24
N LEU A 57 32.28 19.84 -21.03
CA LEU A 57 32.78 20.31 -19.74
C LEU A 57 31.88 21.46 -19.24
N LYS A 58 30.78 21.14 -18.53
CA LYS A 58 29.98 22.07 -17.68
C LYS A 58 28.77 21.38 -17.00
N ALA A 59 28.93 20.18 -16.48
CA ALA A 59 27.86 19.47 -15.76
C ALA A 59 28.24 19.15 -14.30
N THR A 60 28.70 20.16 -13.57
CA THR A 60 28.65 20.19 -12.12
C THR A 60 27.49 21.11 -11.75
N PHE A 61 26.60 20.65 -10.87
CA PHE A 61 25.41 21.34 -10.35
C PHE A 61 24.14 21.29 -11.21
N SER A 62 23.53 20.12 -11.30
CA SER A 62 22.06 19.88 -11.25
C SER A 62 21.76 18.48 -11.76
N ARG A 63 21.77 17.49 -10.85
CA ARG A 63 21.24 16.16 -11.16
C ARG A 63 19.72 16.22 -11.00
N ASN A 64 19.06 16.93 -11.93
CA ASN A 64 17.61 16.88 -12.05
C ASN A 64 17.24 15.49 -12.55
N PHE A 65 16.64 14.69 -11.67
CA PHE A 65 16.14 13.35 -11.97
C PHE A 65 15.02 13.46 -13.01
N ALA A 66 15.36 13.39 -14.29
CA ALA A 66 14.38 13.34 -15.36
C ALA A 66 13.60 12.02 -15.25
N GLN A 67 12.31 12.11 -14.94
CA GLN A 67 11.39 10.99 -14.89
C GLN A 67 11.17 10.43 -16.30
N ILE A 68 11.60 9.18 -16.52
CA ILE A 68 11.21 8.37 -17.68
C ILE A 68 10.11 7.39 -17.20
N PRO A 69 8.91 7.32 -17.80
CA PRO A 69 7.75 6.70 -17.15
C PRO A 69 7.65 5.17 -17.18
N SER A 70 8.60 4.41 -17.73
CA SER A 70 8.39 2.97 -18.03
C SER A 70 9.14 1.94 -17.18
N ASN A 71 9.90 2.36 -16.15
CA ASN A 71 10.80 1.45 -15.39
C ASN A 71 10.53 1.37 -13.87
N LYS A 72 9.54 2.08 -13.33
CA LYS A 72 9.33 2.22 -11.87
C LYS A 72 9.06 0.88 -11.16
N GLU A 73 8.31 -0.02 -11.78
CA GLU A 73 8.02 -1.34 -11.19
C GLU A 73 9.27 -2.23 -11.13
N LYS A 74 10.06 -2.27 -12.21
CA LYS A 74 11.32 -3.02 -12.23
C LYS A 74 12.32 -2.43 -11.23
N GLU A 75 12.35 -1.11 -11.11
CA GLU A 75 13.17 -0.41 -10.12
C GLU A 75 12.76 -0.76 -8.69
N ALA A 76 11.46 -0.75 -8.39
CA ALA A 76 10.90 -1.12 -7.10
C ALA A 76 11.14 -2.60 -6.78
N ALA A 77 10.96 -3.50 -7.76
CA ALA A 77 11.20 -4.92 -7.59
C ALA A 77 12.66 -5.20 -7.23
N ARG A 78 13.63 -4.62 -7.96
CA ARG A 78 15.07 -4.77 -7.67
C ARG A 78 15.42 -4.25 -6.27
N PHE A 79 14.89 -3.09 -5.90
CA PHE A 79 15.08 -2.54 -4.56
C PHE A 79 14.52 -3.48 -3.49
N ALA A 80 13.30 -4.01 -3.68
CA ALA A 80 12.67 -4.96 -2.76
C ALA A 80 13.55 -6.21 -2.56
N GLN A 81 14.22 -6.70 -3.60
CA GLN A 81 15.12 -7.85 -3.48
C GLN A 81 16.26 -7.57 -2.50
N LEU A 82 16.98 -6.46 -2.69
CA LEU A 82 18.08 -6.11 -1.80
C LEU A 82 17.58 -5.77 -0.39
N TRP A 83 16.52 -4.96 -0.30
CA TRP A 83 15.93 -4.56 0.96
C TRP A 83 15.54 -5.78 1.79
N ASN A 84 14.81 -6.73 1.21
CA ASN A 84 14.40 -7.95 1.90
C ASN A 84 15.59 -8.83 2.30
N LYS A 85 16.70 -8.82 1.54
CA LYS A 85 17.94 -9.49 1.96
C LYS A 85 18.58 -8.82 3.18
N ILE A 86 18.58 -7.50 3.27
CA ILE A 86 19.04 -6.78 4.47
C ILE A 86 18.16 -7.13 5.67
N ILE A 87 16.84 -7.10 5.52
CA ILE A 87 15.92 -7.39 6.62
C ILE A 87 16.06 -8.85 7.09
N THR A 88 16.13 -9.81 6.18
CA THR A 88 16.32 -11.22 6.53
C THR A 88 17.69 -11.49 7.17
N SER A 89 18.75 -10.74 6.80
CA SER A 89 20.04 -10.86 7.49
C SER A 89 19.96 -10.36 8.93
N PHE A 90 19.25 -9.26 9.20
CA PHE A 90 19.03 -8.79 10.58
C PHE A 90 18.27 -9.81 11.41
N ARG A 91 17.30 -10.52 10.82
CA ARG A 91 16.60 -11.59 11.53
C ARG A 91 17.52 -12.76 11.85
N ALA A 92 18.38 -13.16 10.90
CA ALA A 92 19.35 -14.24 11.08
C ALA A 92 20.45 -13.90 12.11
N GLU A 93 20.82 -12.62 12.22
CA GLU A 93 21.74 -12.09 13.22
C GLU A 93 21.08 -11.79 14.59
N ASP A 94 19.80 -12.15 14.76
CA ASP A 94 19.00 -11.91 15.96
C ASP A 94 18.90 -10.42 16.37
N LEU A 95 19.00 -9.52 15.39
CA LEU A 95 18.87 -8.07 15.60
C LEU A 95 17.41 -7.62 15.60
N ILE A 96 16.51 -8.37 14.98
CA ILE A 96 15.08 -8.07 14.91
C ILE A 96 14.24 -9.33 15.15
N SER A 97 13.06 -9.15 15.73
CA SER A 97 12.05 -10.21 15.88
C SER A 97 11.38 -10.59 14.55
N ASP A 98 10.71 -11.73 14.51
CA ASP A 98 9.90 -12.15 13.34
C ASP A 98 8.82 -11.11 13.01
N ARG A 99 8.18 -10.53 14.03
CA ARG A 99 7.20 -9.46 13.86
C ARG A 99 7.81 -8.21 13.23
N GLU A 100 9.00 -7.78 13.69
CA GLU A 100 9.68 -6.63 13.10
C GLU A 100 10.13 -6.91 11.65
N MET A 101 10.56 -8.14 11.37
CA MET A 101 10.84 -8.58 10.00
C MET A 101 9.59 -8.43 9.12
N ASP A 102 8.43 -8.96 9.54
CA ASP A 102 7.18 -8.85 8.76
C ASP A 102 6.76 -7.39 8.50
N LEU A 103 7.03 -6.49 9.45
CA LEU A 103 6.74 -5.06 9.31
C LEU A 103 7.68 -4.35 8.34
N LEU A 104 8.90 -4.84 8.17
CA LEU A 104 9.95 -4.24 7.36
C LEU A 104 10.01 -4.80 5.94
N LEU A 105 9.57 -6.04 5.71
CA LEU A 105 9.60 -6.66 4.39
C LEU A 105 8.73 -5.89 3.38
N VAL A 106 9.27 -5.73 2.16
CA VAL A 106 8.54 -5.28 0.98
C VAL A 106 7.96 -6.53 0.31
N PRO A 107 6.65 -6.64 0.07
CA PRO A 107 6.09 -7.84 -0.56
C PRO A 107 6.71 -8.05 -1.95
N TYR A 108 7.27 -9.25 -2.16
CA TYR A 108 7.86 -9.68 -3.44
C TYR A 108 6.79 -9.90 -4.52
N TRP A 109 5.55 -10.12 -4.07
CA TRP A 109 4.39 -10.40 -4.88
C TRP A 109 3.45 -9.21 -4.75
N ALA A 110 3.69 -8.17 -5.55
CA ALA A 110 2.59 -7.32 -5.94
C ALA A 110 1.55 -8.27 -6.53
N ASP A 111 0.40 -8.40 -5.88
CA ASP A 111 -0.79 -8.94 -6.51
C ASP A 111 -0.87 -8.20 -7.86
N ARG A 112 -0.57 -8.89 -8.97
CA ARG A 112 -0.36 -8.21 -10.27
C ARG A 112 -1.62 -7.47 -10.71
N ASP A 113 -2.75 -7.88 -10.14
CA ASP A 113 -4.07 -7.29 -10.28
C ASP A 113 -4.17 -5.91 -9.61
N LEU A 114 -3.23 -5.53 -8.73
CA LEU A 114 -3.29 -4.31 -7.94
C LEU A 114 -2.62 -3.08 -8.58
N GLU A 115 -1.79 -3.20 -9.62
CA GLU A 115 -1.08 -2.07 -10.28
C GLU A 115 -0.54 -1.00 -9.29
N LEU A 116 -0.11 -1.43 -8.10
CA LEU A 116 0.17 -0.56 -6.95
C LEU A 116 1.50 -0.94 -6.30
N ILE A 117 2.28 0.08 -5.93
CA ILE A 117 3.46 -0.11 -5.09
C ILE A 117 2.97 -0.39 -3.67
N GLN A 118 3.19 -1.62 -3.20
CA GLN A 118 2.89 -2.02 -1.83
C GLN A 118 4.08 -1.71 -0.91
N TRP A 119 3.90 -0.71 -0.06
CA TRP A 119 4.93 -0.29 0.90
C TRP A 119 4.99 -1.23 2.11
N PRO A 120 6.15 -1.41 2.75
CA PRO A 120 6.25 -2.14 4.02
C PRO A 120 5.27 -1.61 5.10
N PRO A 121 4.66 -2.49 5.92
CA PRO A 121 3.66 -2.08 6.91
C PRO A 121 4.16 -1.00 7.89
N PHE A 122 5.45 -0.95 8.23
CA PHE A 122 5.99 0.07 9.13
C PHE A 122 5.84 1.51 8.60
N LEU A 123 5.71 1.71 7.29
CA LEU A 123 5.45 3.02 6.68
C LEU A 123 3.96 3.38 6.68
N LEU A 124 3.10 2.36 6.76
CA LEU A 124 1.64 2.47 6.64
C LEU A 124 0.94 2.44 8.00
N ALA A 125 1.71 2.36 9.09
CA ALA A 125 1.23 2.35 10.46
C ALA A 125 0.23 3.48 10.73
N SER A 126 -0.91 3.13 11.33
CA SER A 126 -2.05 4.02 11.63
C SER A 126 -2.71 4.72 10.44
N LYS A 127 -2.25 4.56 9.19
CA LYS A 127 -2.77 5.33 8.04
C LYS A 127 -4.22 4.99 7.72
N ILE A 128 -4.60 3.72 7.79
CA ILE A 128 -5.97 3.27 7.51
C ILE A 128 -6.94 3.72 8.61
N PRO A 129 -6.70 3.47 9.91
CA PRO A 129 -7.56 4.01 10.97
C PRO A 129 -7.73 5.53 10.92
N ILE A 130 -6.65 6.27 10.62
CA ILE A 130 -6.73 7.74 10.47
C ILE A 130 -7.60 8.11 9.26
N ALA A 131 -7.42 7.45 8.11
CA ALA A 131 -8.23 7.71 6.92
C ALA A 131 -9.71 7.37 7.14
N LEU A 132 -9.99 6.32 7.92
CA LEU A 132 -11.31 5.90 8.33
C LEU A 132 -12.00 6.94 9.22
N ASP A 133 -11.31 7.48 10.23
CA ASP A 133 -11.81 8.57 11.06
C ASP A 133 -12.05 9.84 10.22
N MET A 134 -11.13 10.17 9.30
CA MET A 134 -11.33 11.28 8.37
C MET A 134 -12.60 11.08 7.52
N ALA A 135 -12.86 9.87 7.01
CA ALA A 135 -14.03 9.57 6.20
C ALA A 135 -15.33 9.70 7.00
N LYS A 136 -15.35 9.18 8.23
CA LYS A 136 -16.47 9.29 9.16
C LYS A 136 -16.89 10.75 9.38
N ASP A 137 -15.92 11.65 9.53
CA ASP A 137 -16.16 13.07 9.86
C ASP A 137 -16.23 13.99 8.62
N SER A 138 -16.23 13.42 7.40
CA SER A 138 -16.14 14.20 6.16
C SER A 138 -17.42 14.92 5.74
N ASN A 139 -18.58 14.57 6.29
CA ASN A 139 -19.88 15.22 6.06
C ASN A 139 -20.17 15.55 4.57
N GLY A 140 -19.94 14.60 3.65
CA GLY A 140 -20.22 14.75 2.22
C GLY A 140 -19.21 15.59 1.41
N LYS A 141 -18.02 15.88 1.97
CA LYS A 141 -16.97 16.68 1.31
C LYS A 141 -15.92 15.83 0.60
N ASP A 142 -16.32 15.10 -0.44
CA ASP A 142 -15.46 14.19 -1.23
C ASP A 142 -14.12 14.82 -1.66
N LYS A 143 -14.18 16.01 -2.27
CA LYS A 143 -12.97 16.70 -2.76
C LYS A 143 -11.98 17.02 -1.63
N GLU A 144 -12.49 17.38 -0.45
CA GLU A 144 -11.64 17.71 0.69
C GLU A 144 -11.00 16.45 1.27
N LEU A 145 -11.77 15.37 1.46
CA LEU A 145 -11.22 14.10 1.93
C LEU A 145 -10.18 13.56 0.95
N LYS A 146 -10.51 13.51 -0.35
CA LYS A 146 -9.60 13.05 -1.40
C LYS A 146 -8.28 13.80 -1.35
N LYS A 147 -8.32 15.12 -1.25
CA LYS A 147 -7.11 15.95 -1.11
C LYS A 147 -6.34 15.62 0.16
N ARG A 148 -7.00 15.41 1.31
CA ARG A 148 -6.33 15.06 2.58
C ARG A 148 -5.62 13.70 2.49
N ILE A 149 -6.26 12.70 1.88
CA ILE A 149 -5.67 11.38 1.66
C ILE A 149 -4.51 11.45 0.66
N GLU A 150 -4.67 12.18 -0.45
CA GLU A 150 -3.65 12.32 -1.50
C GLU A 150 -2.44 13.15 -1.08
N ASN A 151 -2.57 14.03 -0.08
CA ASN A 151 -1.44 14.78 0.47
C ASN A 151 -0.38 13.88 1.11
N ASP A 152 -0.75 12.67 1.54
CA ASP A 152 0.17 11.67 2.07
C ASP A 152 0.20 10.45 1.13
N ASN A 153 1.28 10.35 0.34
CA ASN A 153 1.47 9.25 -0.60
C ASN A 153 1.34 7.86 0.06
N TYR A 154 1.81 7.70 1.30
CA TYR A 154 1.69 6.42 2.01
C TYR A 154 0.25 6.14 2.42
N MET A 155 -0.49 7.16 2.85
CA MET A 155 -1.91 7.02 3.18
C MET A 155 -2.72 6.65 1.93
N SER A 156 -2.53 7.36 0.83
CA SER A 156 -3.19 7.05 -0.44
C SER A 156 -2.90 5.61 -0.91
N CYS A 157 -1.64 5.17 -0.86
CA CYS A 157 -1.28 3.79 -1.16
C CYS A 157 -1.95 2.79 -0.21
N ALA A 158 -1.94 3.06 1.10
CA ALA A 158 -2.53 2.16 2.10
C ALA A 158 -4.05 2.00 1.92
N VAL A 159 -4.77 3.09 1.66
CA VAL A 159 -6.23 3.06 1.42
C VAL A 159 -6.55 2.26 0.16
N ARG A 160 -5.84 2.52 -0.94
CA ARG A 160 -6.03 1.78 -2.21
C ARG A 160 -5.70 0.31 -2.06
N GLU A 161 -4.58 -0.02 -1.42
CA GLU A 161 -4.18 -1.40 -1.14
C GLU A 161 -5.20 -2.13 -0.26
N CYS A 162 -5.71 -1.46 0.78
CA CYS A 162 -6.71 -2.02 1.69
C CYS A 162 -8.01 -2.36 0.96
N TYR A 163 -8.58 -1.42 0.21
CA TYR A 163 -9.82 -1.63 -0.53
C TYR A 163 -9.69 -2.77 -1.54
N ALA A 164 -8.61 -2.77 -2.31
CA ALA A 164 -8.42 -3.78 -3.33
C ALA A 164 -8.10 -5.17 -2.74
N SER A 165 -7.39 -5.22 -1.61
CA SER A 165 -7.19 -6.47 -0.85
C SER A 165 -8.50 -7.00 -0.26
N PHE A 166 -9.34 -6.11 0.29
CA PHE A 166 -10.68 -6.45 0.77
C PHE A 166 -11.50 -7.08 -0.36
N ARG A 167 -11.61 -6.40 -1.51
CA ARG A 167 -12.30 -6.92 -2.70
C ARG A 167 -11.79 -8.28 -3.14
N ASN A 168 -10.47 -8.45 -3.26
CA ASN A 168 -9.86 -9.70 -3.71
C ASN A 168 -10.12 -10.86 -2.74
N ILE A 169 -10.08 -10.61 -1.42
CA ILE A 169 -10.34 -11.64 -0.42
C ILE A 169 -11.81 -12.04 -0.40
N ILE A 170 -12.73 -11.07 -0.39
CA ILE A 170 -14.17 -11.35 -0.38
C ILE A 170 -14.56 -12.16 -1.63
N LYS A 171 -14.12 -11.75 -2.82
CA LYS A 171 -14.38 -12.49 -4.07
C LYS A 171 -13.79 -13.89 -4.08
N PHE A 172 -12.63 -14.09 -3.44
CA PHE A 172 -12.01 -15.42 -3.34
C PHE A 172 -12.75 -16.36 -2.38
N LEU A 173 -13.32 -15.82 -1.30
CA LEU A 173 -14.02 -16.58 -0.28
C LEU A 173 -15.44 -16.96 -0.72
N VAL A 174 -16.12 -16.11 -1.47
CA VAL A 174 -17.50 -16.35 -1.90
C VAL A 174 -17.54 -17.29 -3.10
N ARG A 175 -18.25 -18.40 -2.97
CA ARG A 175 -18.38 -19.46 -3.97
C ARG A 175 -19.77 -19.63 -4.55
N GLY A 176 -20.82 -19.38 -3.77
CA GLY A 176 -22.19 -19.50 -4.25
C GLY A 176 -22.47 -18.50 -5.36
N ASP A 177 -23.15 -18.92 -6.42
CA ASP A 177 -23.31 -18.08 -7.63
C ASP A 177 -24.23 -16.88 -7.36
N ARG A 178 -25.32 -17.09 -6.60
CA ARG A 178 -26.17 -15.99 -6.11
C ARG A 178 -25.40 -15.03 -5.24
N GLU A 179 -24.58 -15.54 -4.33
CA GLU A 179 -23.75 -14.72 -3.44
C GLU A 179 -22.71 -13.91 -4.23
N LYS A 180 -22.10 -14.49 -5.26
CA LYS A 180 -21.15 -13.77 -6.14
C LYS A 180 -21.84 -12.62 -6.86
N GLU A 181 -23.03 -12.84 -7.42
CA GLU A 181 -23.79 -11.79 -8.12
C GLU A 181 -24.05 -10.58 -7.22
N VAL A 182 -24.50 -10.83 -5.98
CA VAL A 182 -24.72 -9.76 -4.98
C VAL A 182 -23.42 -9.02 -4.67
N ILE A 183 -22.34 -9.75 -4.41
CA ILE A 183 -21.03 -9.16 -4.10
C ILE A 183 -20.48 -8.35 -5.27
N GLU A 184 -20.61 -8.83 -6.51
CA GLU A 184 -20.20 -8.12 -7.71
C GLU A 184 -21.02 -6.85 -7.92
N CYS A 185 -22.33 -6.89 -7.69
CA CYS A 185 -23.20 -5.72 -7.77
C CYS A 185 -22.75 -4.63 -6.78
N ILE A 186 -22.55 -5.00 -5.50
CA ILE A 186 -22.09 -4.08 -4.46
C ILE A 186 -20.75 -3.44 -4.84
N PHE A 187 -19.75 -4.24 -5.23
CA PHE A 187 -18.44 -3.69 -5.59
C PHE A 187 -18.49 -2.82 -6.85
N SER A 188 -19.30 -3.19 -7.84
CA SER A 188 -19.47 -2.39 -9.07
C SER A 188 -20.06 -1.02 -8.77
N GLU A 189 -21.03 -0.96 -7.85
CA GLU A 189 -21.65 0.30 -7.44
C GLU A 189 -20.69 1.19 -6.65
N VAL A 190 -19.90 0.61 -5.74
CA VAL A 190 -18.84 1.31 -5.03
C VAL A 190 -17.78 1.84 -6.01
N ASP A 191 -17.31 1.01 -6.94
CA ASP A 191 -16.31 1.38 -7.96
C ASP A 191 -16.83 2.54 -8.83
N ARG A 192 -18.10 2.51 -9.25
CA ARG A 192 -18.76 3.58 -10.01
C ARG A 192 -18.70 4.93 -9.29
N HIS A 193 -19.00 4.94 -8.00
CA HIS A 193 -18.98 6.17 -7.19
C HIS A 193 -17.56 6.64 -6.82
N ILE A 194 -16.59 5.73 -6.71
CA ILE A 194 -15.17 6.08 -6.60
C ILE A 194 -14.71 6.82 -7.87
N GLU A 195 -15.08 6.31 -9.04
CA GLU A 195 -14.74 6.90 -10.34
C GLU A 195 -15.41 8.27 -10.55
N ALA A 196 -16.69 8.39 -10.19
CA ALA A 196 -17.43 9.65 -10.23
C ALA A 196 -16.93 10.68 -9.21
N GLY A 197 -16.29 10.22 -8.12
CA GLY A 197 -15.73 11.06 -7.07
C GLY A 197 -16.78 11.64 -6.13
N ASP A 198 -17.87 10.92 -5.90
CA ASP A 198 -18.99 11.30 -5.02
C ASP A 198 -19.36 10.25 -3.96
N LEU A 199 -18.46 9.29 -3.71
CA LEU A 199 -18.63 8.19 -2.76
C LEU A 199 -19.14 8.62 -1.38
N ILE A 200 -18.60 9.67 -0.75
CA ILE A 200 -19.00 10.10 0.60
C ILE A 200 -20.38 10.76 0.59
N ARG A 201 -20.78 11.38 -0.52
CA ARG A 201 -22.12 11.94 -0.67
C ARG A 201 -23.18 10.85 -0.76
N GLU A 202 -22.85 9.76 -1.43
CA GLU A 202 -23.79 8.70 -1.81
C GLU A 202 -23.78 7.52 -0.82
N PHE A 203 -22.73 7.38 -0.01
CA PHE A 203 -22.60 6.35 1.03
C PHE A 203 -22.36 6.95 2.41
N LYS A 204 -23.03 6.39 3.42
CA LYS A 204 -22.95 6.85 4.81
C LYS A 204 -21.67 6.35 5.48
N MET A 205 -20.62 7.16 5.40
CA MET A 205 -19.30 6.85 5.99
C MET A 205 -19.29 6.70 7.52
N SER A 206 -20.35 7.10 8.23
CA SER A 206 -20.43 6.93 9.69
C SER A 206 -20.46 5.46 10.12
N ALA A 207 -20.92 4.56 9.25
CA ALA A 207 -21.00 3.12 9.50
C ALA A 207 -19.79 2.33 8.96
N LEU A 208 -18.92 2.98 8.16
CA LEU A 208 -17.70 2.37 7.65
C LEU A 208 -16.77 1.81 8.75
N PRO A 209 -16.63 2.43 9.94
CA PRO A 209 -15.85 1.84 11.02
C PRO A 209 -16.37 0.49 11.50
N SER A 210 -17.69 0.29 11.51
CA SER A 210 -18.29 -1.00 11.85
C SER A 210 -17.87 -2.06 10.83
N LEU A 211 -17.96 -1.76 9.53
CA LEU A 211 -17.52 -2.68 8.47
C LEU A 211 -16.03 -3.01 8.60
N TYR A 212 -15.20 -2.01 8.89
CA TYR A 212 -13.77 -2.20 9.15
C TYR A 212 -13.52 -3.16 10.31
N ASP A 213 -14.22 -3.02 11.43
CA ASP A 213 -14.06 -3.91 12.59
C ASP A 213 -14.46 -5.35 12.28
N HIS A 214 -15.56 -5.57 11.55
CA HIS A 214 -15.95 -6.90 11.09
C HIS A 214 -14.91 -7.49 10.14
N PHE A 215 -14.34 -6.68 9.25
CA PHE A 215 -13.30 -7.14 8.34
C PHE A 215 -12.01 -7.52 9.07
N VAL A 216 -11.59 -6.75 10.08
CA VAL A 216 -10.44 -7.11 10.92
C VAL A 216 -10.66 -8.45 11.61
N LYS A 217 -11.88 -8.71 12.14
CA LYS A 217 -12.25 -10.02 12.72
C LYS A 217 -12.16 -11.14 11.69
N LEU A 218 -12.69 -10.92 10.47
CA LEU A 218 -12.60 -11.90 9.38
C LEU A 218 -11.13 -12.24 9.08
N ILE A 219 -10.26 -11.25 8.95
CA ILE A 219 -8.82 -11.49 8.72
C ILE A 219 -8.21 -12.29 9.88
N GLY A 220 -8.62 -12.04 11.13
CA GLY A 220 -8.24 -12.84 12.29
C GLY A 220 -8.60 -14.33 12.12
N TYR A 221 -9.84 -14.64 11.73
CA TYR A 221 -10.24 -16.02 11.45
C TYR A 221 -9.49 -16.66 10.28
N LEU A 222 -9.15 -15.89 9.24
CA LEU A 222 -8.34 -16.37 8.12
C LEU A 222 -6.88 -16.65 8.50
N LEU A 223 -6.35 -15.99 9.53
CA LEU A 223 -5.02 -16.27 10.08
C LEU A 223 -4.97 -17.60 10.83
N GLU A 224 -5.96 -17.84 11.69
CA GLU A 224 -6.05 -19.09 12.45
C GLU A 224 -6.50 -20.26 11.58
N ASN A 225 -7.41 -19.98 10.63
CA ASN A 225 -7.93 -20.89 9.61
C ASN A 225 -8.42 -22.24 10.18
N LYS A 226 -9.06 -22.17 11.34
CA LYS A 226 -9.62 -23.32 12.07
C LYS A 226 -10.98 -23.70 11.49
N GLN A 227 -11.25 -25.00 11.38
CA GLN A 227 -12.51 -25.50 10.80
C GLN A 227 -13.72 -25.14 11.69
N GLU A 228 -13.48 -25.05 12.99
CA GLU A 228 -14.45 -24.77 14.04
C GLU A 228 -15.04 -23.37 13.95
N ASP A 229 -14.30 -22.42 13.36
CA ASP A 229 -14.71 -21.02 13.22
C ASP A 229 -15.65 -20.78 12.02
N ARG A 230 -16.02 -21.82 11.27
CA ARG A 230 -16.80 -21.69 10.03
C ARG A 230 -18.11 -20.94 10.23
N ASP A 231 -18.86 -21.28 11.28
CA ASP A 231 -20.15 -20.64 11.54
C ASP A 231 -19.97 -19.15 11.90
N GLN A 232 -18.91 -18.81 12.63
CA GLN A 232 -18.58 -17.42 12.95
C GLN A 232 -18.18 -16.63 11.70
N VAL A 233 -17.44 -17.25 10.78
CA VAL A 233 -17.12 -16.62 9.49
C VAL A 233 -18.40 -16.35 8.69
N VAL A 234 -19.34 -17.29 8.63
CA VAL A 234 -20.62 -17.08 7.94
C VAL A 234 -21.40 -15.92 8.57
N ILE A 235 -21.51 -15.88 9.89
CA ILE A 235 -22.16 -14.77 10.62
C ILE A 235 -21.49 -13.44 10.28
N LEU A 236 -20.15 -13.37 10.28
CA LEU A 236 -19.44 -12.15 9.90
C LEU A 236 -19.76 -11.69 8.47
N PHE A 237 -19.91 -12.61 7.51
CA PHE A 237 -20.32 -12.24 6.15
C PHE A 237 -21.73 -11.63 6.11
N GLN A 238 -22.64 -12.18 6.91
CA GLN A 238 -24.00 -11.65 7.04
C GLN A 238 -24.01 -10.29 7.73
N ASP A 239 -23.28 -10.13 8.84
CA ASP A 239 -23.14 -8.86 9.55
C ASP A 239 -22.54 -7.77 8.65
N MET A 240 -21.48 -8.11 7.89
CA MET A 240 -20.88 -7.16 6.93
C MET A 240 -21.85 -6.77 5.82
N LEU A 241 -22.61 -7.73 5.27
CA LEU A 241 -23.63 -7.43 4.28
C LEU A 241 -24.72 -6.52 4.84
N GLU A 242 -25.17 -6.78 6.06
CA GLU A 242 -26.16 -5.96 6.73
C GLU A 242 -25.66 -4.52 6.93
N VAL A 243 -24.43 -4.35 7.43
CA VAL A 243 -23.81 -3.03 7.57
C VAL A 243 -23.72 -2.32 6.22
N VAL A 244 -23.29 -3.01 5.16
CA VAL A 244 -23.19 -2.40 3.82
C VAL A 244 -24.56 -1.98 3.29
N THR A 245 -25.55 -2.87 3.34
CA THR A 245 -26.84 -2.65 2.68
C THR A 245 -27.79 -1.76 3.48
N ARG A 246 -27.74 -1.79 4.81
CA ARG A 246 -28.64 -0.99 5.66
C ARG A 246 -28.01 0.29 6.18
N ASP A 247 -26.74 0.23 6.56
CA ASP A 247 -26.11 1.32 7.30
C ASP A 247 -25.21 2.20 6.43
N ILE A 248 -24.67 1.68 5.32
CA ILE A 248 -23.76 2.41 4.43
C ILE A 248 -24.47 2.83 3.13
N MET A 249 -25.16 1.92 2.44
CA MET A 249 -25.89 2.21 1.20
C MET A 249 -27.20 2.96 1.50
N MET A 250 -27.49 3.99 0.72
CA MET A 250 -28.79 4.69 0.78
C MET A 250 -29.86 3.90 0.03
N GLU A 251 -31.13 4.10 0.38
CA GLU A 251 -32.30 3.33 -0.07
C GLU A 251 -32.41 3.22 -1.61
N ASP A 252 -32.02 4.28 -2.34
CA ASP A 252 -32.01 4.32 -3.79
C ASP A 252 -30.99 3.35 -4.42
N ASN A 253 -29.85 3.14 -3.77
CA ASN A 253 -28.79 2.22 -4.22
C ASN A 253 -29.11 0.76 -3.85
N VAL A 254 -29.96 0.54 -2.85
CA VAL A 254 -30.43 -0.80 -2.46
C VAL A 254 -31.49 -1.31 -3.43
N SER A 255 -32.30 -0.42 -3.99
CA SER A 255 -33.37 -0.77 -4.94
C SER A 255 -32.82 -1.41 -6.23
N SER A 256 -31.63 -1.01 -6.69
CA SER A 256 -30.98 -1.57 -7.89
C SER A 256 -30.43 -2.99 -7.69
N LEU A 257 -30.10 -3.37 -6.45
CA LEU A 257 -29.71 -4.74 -6.08
C LEU A 257 -30.89 -5.72 -6.15
N VAL A 258 -32.13 -5.22 -6.04
CA VAL A 258 -33.36 -6.03 -6.04
C VAL A 258 -33.86 -6.30 -7.46
N ASP A 259 -33.71 -5.35 -8.38
CA ASP A 259 -34.16 -5.47 -9.79
C ASP A 259 -33.32 -6.45 -10.63
N THR A 260 -32.17 -6.90 -10.13
CA THR A 260 -31.34 -7.93 -10.78
C THR A 260 -31.78 -9.36 -10.46
N GLY A 261 -32.68 -9.55 -9.48
CA GLY A 261 -33.39 -10.81 -9.29
C GLY A 261 -34.54 -10.92 -10.28
N GLY A 262 -34.45 -11.84 -11.24
CA GLY A 262 -35.40 -11.98 -12.36
C GLY A 262 -36.90 -12.02 -12.00
N PRO A 263 -37.80 -11.86 -13.00
CA PRO A 263 -39.20 -11.48 -12.83
C PRO A 263 -40.08 -12.66 -12.39
N GLY A 264 -39.92 -13.18 -11.18
CA GLY A 264 -40.58 -14.43 -10.79
C GLY A 264 -40.89 -14.69 -9.32
N TYR A 265 -40.67 -13.77 -8.38
CA TYR A 265 -40.96 -14.04 -6.96
C TYR A 265 -41.65 -12.85 -6.27
N GLU A 266 -42.83 -12.50 -6.76
CA GLU A 266 -43.82 -11.72 -6.00
C GLU A 266 -44.31 -12.55 -4.81
N GLY A 267 -43.75 -12.34 -3.62
CA GLY A 267 -44.36 -12.88 -2.40
C GLY A 267 -43.47 -13.06 -1.16
N MET A 268 -42.15 -12.90 -1.25
CA MET A 268 -41.26 -13.07 -0.09
C MET A 268 -40.60 -11.75 0.24
N THR A 269 -40.83 -11.23 1.45
CA THR A 269 -40.28 -9.96 1.91
C THR A 269 -38.75 -9.94 1.77
N SER A 270 -38.22 -8.89 1.12
CA SER A 270 -36.80 -8.61 0.85
C SER A 270 -35.84 -9.02 1.99
N LEU A 271 -36.25 -8.87 3.24
CA LEU A 271 -35.42 -9.19 4.41
C LEU A 271 -35.15 -10.70 4.62
N GLU A 272 -36.10 -11.58 4.27
CA GLU A 272 -35.93 -13.04 4.44
C GLU A 272 -34.97 -13.63 3.40
N GLN A 273 -34.88 -12.99 2.23
CA GLN A 273 -33.96 -13.39 1.17
C GLN A 273 -32.50 -13.03 1.48
N HIS A 274 -32.27 -11.93 2.21
CA HIS A 274 -30.93 -11.52 2.69
C HIS A 274 -30.47 -12.34 3.89
N SER A 275 -31.38 -12.73 4.79
CA SER A 275 -31.05 -13.52 6.01
C SER A 275 -30.65 -14.97 5.70
N GLN A 276 -30.93 -15.48 4.50
CA GLN A 276 -30.42 -16.79 4.04
C GLN A 276 -29.15 -16.71 3.20
N LEU A 277 -28.68 -15.50 2.82
CA LEU A 277 -27.48 -15.35 2.01
C LEU A 277 -26.25 -15.81 2.80
N PHE A 278 -25.32 -16.52 2.15
CA PHE A 278 -24.13 -17.15 2.77
C PHE A 278 -24.39 -18.31 3.73
N ALA A 279 -25.63 -18.56 4.17
CA ALA A 279 -25.98 -19.66 5.08
C ALA A 279 -25.91 -21.04 4.42
N SER A 280 -26.02 -21.10 3.09
CA SER A 280 -26.00 -22.36 2.36
C SER A 280 -24.63 -23.06 2.44
N SER A 281 -24.65 -24.38 2.61
CA SER A 281 -23.41 -25.16 2.69
C SER A 281 -22.63 -25.06 1.38
N GLY A 282 -21.49 -24.37 1.43
CA GLY A 282 -20.62 -24.17 0.28
C GLY A 282 -20.64 -22.75 -0.30
N ALA A 283 -21.49 -21.85 0.20
CA ALA A 283 -21.49 -20.44 -0.21
C ALA A 283 -20.18 -19.72 0.15
N ILE A 284 -19.59 -20.05 1.30
CA ILE A 284 -18.30 -19.51 1.75
C ILE A 284 -17.26 -20.62 1.76
N LYS A 285 -16.12 -20.35 1.11
CA LYS A 285 -14.91 -21.17 1.13
C LYS A 285 -14.14 -20.88 2.42
N PHE A 286 -14.45 -21.63 3.47
CA PHE A 286 -13.69 -21.59 4.72
C PHE A 286 -13.79 -22.95 5.45
N PRO A 287 -12.69 -23.47 6.01
CA PRO A 287 -11.32 -22.96 5.97
C PRO A 287 -10.67 -23.11 4.58
N ILE A 288 -9.53 -22.46 4.37
CA ILE A 288 -8.77 -22.54 3.11
C ILE A 288 -7.89 -23.79 3.11
N LEU A 289 -8.25 -24.77 2.28
CA LEU A 289 -7.54 -26.03 2.09
C LEU A 289 -7.26 -26.30 0.61
N PRO A 290 -5.99 -26.51 0.18
CA PRO A 290 -4.76 -26.30 0.96
C PRO A 290 -4.46 -24.81 1.16
N SER A 291 -3.93 -24.45 2.33
CA SER A 291 -3.46 -23.09 2.62
C SER A 291 -2.02 -22.93 2.12
N SER A 292 -1.83 -22.23 1.00
CA SER A 292 -0.49 -21.95 0.45
C SER A 292 0.24 -20.93 1.32
N GLU A 293 1.58 -21.01 1.36
CA GLU A 293 2.39 -20.01 2.08
C GLU A 293 2.16 -18.60 1.55
N ALA A 294 1.98 -18.43 0.23
CA ALA A 294 1.62 -17.15 -0.37
C ALA A 294 0.28 -16.59 0.15
N TRP A 295 -0.72 -17.45 0.37
CA TRP A 295 -1.98 -17.03 0.98
C TRP A 295 -1.78 -16.59 2.43
N LYS A 296 -1.04 -17.37 3.24
CA LYS A 296 -0.73 -17.02 4.63
C LYS A 296 0.01 -15.69 4.72
N GLU A 297 1.02 -15.47 3.89
CA GLU A 297 1.77 -14.21 3.81
C GLU A 297 0.85 -13.05 3.43
N LYS A 298 -0.05 -13.22 2.46
CA LYS A 298 -1.04 -12.20 2.05
C LYS A 298 -1.95 -11.80 3.21
N ILE A 299 -2.54 -12.78 3.90
CA ILE A 299 -3.43 -12.54 5.06
C ILE A 299 -2.65 -11.91 6.22
N LYS A 300 -1.45 -12.40 6.54
CA LYS A 300 -0.58 -11.84 7.59
C LYS A 300 -0.19 -10.39 7.31
N ARG A 301 0.18 -10.07 6.08
CA ARG A 301 0.46 -8.70 5.66
C ARG A 301 -0.76 -7.81 5.84
N LEU A 302 -1.92 -8.24 5.35
CA LEU A 302 -3.13 -7.44 5.46
C LEU A 302 -3.54 -7.22 6.91
N TYR A 303 -3.43 -8.24 7.76
CA TYR A 303 -3.67 -8.10 9.19
C TYR A 303 -2.76 -7.04 9.82
N LEU A 304 -1.46 -7.05 9.49
CA LEU A 304 -0.53 -6.02 9.94
C LEU A 304 -0.93 -4.64 9.40
N LEU A 305 -1.26 -4.53 8.11
CA LEU A 305 -1.69 -3.27 7.51
C LEU A 305 -2.91 -2.67 8.21
N LEU A 306 -3.88 -3.50 8.58
CA LEU A 306 -5.09 -3.08 9.27
C LEU A 306 -4.83 -2.73 10.74
N THR A 307 -4.05 -3.54 11.47
CA THR A 307 -3.97 -3.49 12.94
C THR A 307 -2.76 -2.75 13.49
N VAL A 308 -1.73 -2.50 12.68
CA VAL A 308 -0.49 -1.87 13.14
C VAL A 308 -0.72 -0.38 13.41
N LYS A 309 -0.54 -0.03 14.67
CA LYS A 309 -0.64 1.33 15.20
C LYS A 309 0.75 1.97 15.33
N GLU A 310 0.84 3.02 16.13
CA GLU A 310 2.04 3.84 16.32
C GLU A 310 3.27 3.07 16.82
N SER A 311 3.12 1.90 17.43
CA SER A 311 4.24 1.07 17.89
C SER A 311 5.22 0.68 16.76
N ALA A 312 4.77 0.67 15.50
CA ALA A 312 5.66 0.40 14.36
C ALA A 312 6.55 1.58 13.97
N MET A 313 6.33 2.77 14.53
CA MET A 313 7.14 3.96 14.27
C MET A 313 8.57 3.82 14.80
N ASP A 314 8.76 2.95 15.79
CA ASP A 314 10.04 2.62 16.42
C ASP A 314 10.68 1.34 15.89
N VAL A 315 10.17 0.76 14.81
CA VAL A 315 10.71 -0.47 14.22
C VAL A 315 11.80 -0.15 13.18
N PRO A 316 12.95 -0.86 13.20
CA PRO A 316 13.37 -1.85 14.20
C PRO A 316 13.77 -1.18 15.52
N SER A 317 13.48 -1.82 16.65
CA SER A 317 13.79 -1.33 17.99
C SER A 317 15.31 -1.36 18.30
N ASN A 318 16.01 -2.35 17.75
CA ASN A 318 17.44 -2.57 17.95
C ASN A 318 18.31 -1.45 17.34
N LEU A 319 19.24 -0.92 18.13
CA LEU A 319 20.12 0.20 17.72
C LEU A 319 21.08 -0.17 16.59
N GLU A 320 21.58 -1.40 16.54
CA GLU A 320 22.48 -1.87 15.50
C GLU A 320 21.75 -2.01 14.15
N ALA A 321 20.54 -2.59 14.16
CA ALA A 321 19.69 -2.63 12.98
C ALA A 321 19.39 -1.20 12.47
N ARG A 322 19.02 -0.28 13.36
CA ARG A 322 18.81 1.15 13.01
C ARG A 322 20.06 1.78 12.39
N ARG A 323 21.24 1.51 12.97
CA ARG A 323 22.53 2.02 12.46
C ARG A 323 22.81 1.50 11.06
N ARG A 324 22.65 0.20 10.82
CA ARG A 324 22.92 -0.43 9.51
C ARG A 324 21.93 0.01 8.44
N ILE A 325 20.65 0.14 8.76
CA ILE A 325 19.65 0.72 7.84
C ILE A 325 20.03 2.15 7.49
N SER A 326 20.34 2.96 8.50
CA SER A 326 20.73 4.36 8.28
C SER A 326 22.00 4.46 7.44
N PHE A 327 23.01 3.61 7.68
CA PHE A 327 24.22 3.54 6.88
C PHE A 327 23.91 3.18 5.43
N PHE A 328 23.12 2.13 5.20
CA PHE A 328 22.68 1.72 3.86
C PHE A 328 21.94 2.86 3.15
N SER A 329 20.90 3.43 3.76
CA SER A 329 20.10 4.50 3.15
C SER A 329 20.94 5.74 2.86
N ASN A 330 21.83 6.15 3.76
CA ASN A 330 22.73 7.28 3.53
C ASN A 330 23.71 7.00 2.38
N SER A 331 24.27 5.78 2.31
CA SER A 331 25.23 5.41 1.26
C SER A 331 24.67 5.55 -0.16
N LEU A 332 23.35 5.39 -0.34
CA LEU A 332 22.67 5.58 -1.62
C LEU A 332 22.66 7.04 -2.09
N PHE A 333 22.78 8.00 -1.18
CA PHE A 333 22.82 9.44 -1.49
C PHE A 333 24.21 10.05 -1.38
N MET A 334 25.21 9.25 -1.02
CA MET A 334 26.60 9.68 -1.05
C MET A 334 27.12 9.63 -2.48
N ASP A 335 28.14 10.45 -2.77
CA ASP A 335 28.90 10.34 -4.01
C ASP A 335 29.71 9.04 -4.01
N MET A 336 29.12 7.97 -4.54
CA MET A 336 29.76 6.67 -4.70
C MET A 336 30.35 6.55 -6.12
N PRO A 337 31.60 6.11 -6.29
CA PRO A 337 32.15 5.83 -7.61
C PRO A 337 31.33 4.72 -8.30
N ILE A 338 31.11 4.86 -9.60
CA ILE A 338 30.34 3.90 -10.39
C ILE A 338 31.05 2.55 -10.36
N ALA A 339 30.32 1.50 -9.98
CA ALA A 339 30.85 0.14 -9.97
C ALA A 339 31.39 -0.24 -11.36
N PRO A 340 32.64 -0.74 -11.46
CA PRO A 340 33.17 -1.21 -12.74
C PRO A 340 32.33 -2.41 -13.23
N LYS A 341 32.27 -2.62 -14.54
CA LYS A 341 31.57 -3.79 -15.10
C LYS A 341 32.23 -5.07 -14.58
N VAL A 342 31.45 -6.13 -14.36
CA VAL A 342 31.97 -7.44 -13.90
C VAL A 342 33.14 -7.91 -14.76
N ARG A 343 33.06 -7.74 -16.09
CA ARG A 343 34.14 -8.07 -17.03
C ARG A 343 35.44 -7.24 -16.87
N ASN A 344 35.35 -6.11 -16.18
CA ASN A 344 36.47 -5.21 -15.88
C ASN A 344 36.93 -5.37 -14.41
N MET A 345 36.27 -6.20 -13.61
CA MET A 345 36.72 -6.49 -12.26
C MET A 345 37.88 -7.48 -12.33
N LEU A 346 38.97 -7.16 -11.65
CA LEU A 346 40.09 -8.08 -11.48
C LEU A 346 39.58 -9.28 -10.66
N SER A 347 39.81 -10.50 -11.17
CA SER A 347 39.56 -11.69 -10.38
C SER A 347 40.45 -11.66 -9.15
N PHE A 348 39.87 -11.90 -7.97
CA PHE A 348 40.64 -12.21 -6.78
C PHE A 348 41.23 -13.61 -6.98
N SER A 349 42.42 -13.66 -7.58
CA SER A 349 43.22 -14.86 -7.81
C SER A 349 44.54 -14.73 -7.08
#